data_AF-A0A1M5FXY5-F1
#
_entry.id   AF-A0A1M5FXY5-F1
#
_cell.length_a   1.000
_cell.length_b   1.000
_cell.length_c   1.000
_cell.angle_alpha   90.00
_cell.angle_beta   90.00
_cell.angle_gamma   90.00
#
_symmetry.space_group_name_H-M   'P 1'
#
loop_
_entity.id
_entity.type
_entity.pdbx_description
1 polymer ?
#
loop_
_entity_poly.entity_id
_entity_poly.type
_entity_poly.pdbx_seq_one_letter_code
_entity_poly.pdbx_strand_id
1 'polypeptide(L)'
;MRIRAHNGQNDESNGSHQKDLRIFGVFARIHLYNPQNSTSEIYATTIHELAHASHWELRKNNWNDNNLERKVKESWARGVQWELTRMVHNGYRGGSTIRPSYTQVVVDMIDSSNDFNNGSENLQEDNVNGYSIKQIEDVLSNSSSWDAWKNNLKNKYNNETENNVDALFNHWN
;
A
#
# COMPACT_ATOMS: atom_id res chain seq x y z
N MET A 1 -8.24 17.95 -1.92
CA MET A 1 -8.19 16.93 -0.86
C MET A 1 -8.47 17.59 0.49
N ARG A 2 -9.31 17.01 1.36
CA ARG A 2 -9.62 17.56 2.70
C ARG A 2 -9.47 16.46 3.75
N ILE A 3 -8.74 16.73 4.84
CA ILE A 3 -8.50 15.79 5.95
C ILE A 3 -9.38 16.22 7.14
N ARG A 4 -10.02 15.27 7.84
CA ARG A 4 -10.80 15.56 9.06
C ARG A 4 -10.39 14.60 10.18
N ALA A 5 -10.05 15.17 11.33
CA ALA A 5 -9.81 14.42 12.55
C ALA A 5 -11.08 14.44 13.40
N HIS A 6 -11.50 13.26 13.88
CA HIS A 6 -12.67 13.12 14.76
C HIS A 6 -12.20 12.67 16.15
N ASN A 7 -12.62 13.39 17.19
CA ASN A 7 -12.37 13.01 18.59
C ASN A 7 -13.49 12.07 19.05
N GLY A 8 -13.30 10.76 18.88
CA GLY A 8 -14.23 9.73 19.33
C GLY A 8 -13.58 8.35 19.32
N GLN A 9 -13.88 7.55 20.36
CA GLN A 9 -13.57 6.12 20.38
C GLN A 9 -14.50 5.41 19.39
N ASN A 10 -13.92 4.58 18.54
CA ASN A 10 -14.67 3.67 17.69
C ASN A 10 -14.24 2.26 18.09
N ASP A 11 -15.18 1.43 18.51
CA ASP A 11 -14.92 0.16 19.19
C ASP A 11 -14.23 -0.90 18.30
N GLU A 12 -14.01 -0.63 17.00
CA GLU A 12 -13.51 -1.66 16.07
C GLU A 12 -12.46 -1.21 15.04
N SER A 13 -12.02 0.07 15.00
CA SER A 13 -10.98 0.48 14.03
C SER A 13 -10.33 1.83 14.35
N ASN A 14 -9.00 1.84 14.45
CA ASN A 14 -8.13 2.98 14.80
C ASN A 14 -8.07 4.11 13.73
N GLY A 15 -8.98 4.10 12.78
CA GLY A 15 -9.04 4.91 11.58
C GLY A 15 -9.97 4.18 10.61
N SER A 16 -10.82 4.90 9.86
CA SER A 16 -11.60 4.27 8.81
C SER A 16 -11.38 4.98 7.49
N HIS A 17 -10.99 4.19 6.49
CA HIS A 17 -11.29 4.50 5.11
C HIS A 17 -12.58 3.81 4.75
N GLN A 18 -13.70 4.50 4.88
CA GLN A 18 -14.96 3.99 4.33
C GLN A 18 -14.96 4.19 2.81
N LYS A 19 -14.61 3.09 2.14
CA LYS A 19 -14.74 2.87 0.68
C LYS A 19 -16.12 3.25 0.10
N ASP A 20 -17.18 3.22 0.92
CA ASP A 20 -18.57 3.40 0.45
C ASP A 20 -19.07 4.85 0.50
N LEU A 21 -18.21 5.84 0.80
CA LEU A 21 -18.60 7.26 0.82
C LEU A 21 -17.80 8.11 -0.18
N ARG A 22 -17.69 7.62 -1.42
CA ARG A 22 -17.61 8.50 -2.60
C ARG A 22 -18.54 8.06 -3.72
N ILE A 23 -19.78 8.47 -3.58
CA ILE A 23 -20.49 9.09 -4.71
C ILE A 23 -20.12 10.60 -4.66
N PHE A 24 -19.36 11.09 -5.64
CA PHE A 24 -19.18 12.53 -6.01
C PHE A 24 -18.44 13.53 -5.08
N GLY A 25 -17.42 13.15 -4.31
CA GLY A 25 -16.44 14.14 -3.82
C GLY A 25 -16.91 15.18 -2.79
N VAL A 26 -17.98 14.89 -2.02
CA VAL A 26 -18.57 15.84 -1.05
C VAL A 26 -18.11 15.63 0.42
N PHE A 27 -17.51 14.49 0.82
CA PHE A 27 -17.09 14.23 2.21
C PHE A 27 -15.56 14.04 2.39
N ALA A 28 -15.06 14.25 3.61
CA ALA A 28 -13.63 14.34 3.90
C ALA A 28 -12.89 13.01 3.68
N ARG A 29 -11.65 13.11 3.16
CA ARG A 29 -10.90 12.04 2.50
C ARG A 29 -10.24 11.03 3.45
N ILE A 30 -10.04 11.41 4.71
CA ILE A 30 -9.33 10.66 5.74
C ILE A 30 -10.03 10.98 7.04
N HIS A 31 -10.59 9.96 7.68
CA HIS A 31 -11.14 10.06 9.02
C HIS A 31 -10.18 9.37 9.97
N LEU A 32 -9.40 10.19 10.68
CA LEU A 32 -8.55 9.73 11.77
C LEU A 32 -9.46 9.61 13.00
N TYR A 33 -9.66 8.38 13.46
CA TYR A 33 -10.29 8.08 14.73
C TYR A 33 -9.20 7.82 15.77
N ASN A 34 -9.56 7.91 17.05
CA ASN A 34 -8.68 7.56 18.16
C ASN A 34 -7.42 8.47 18.30
N PRO A 35 -7.58 9.72 18.78
CA PRO A 35 -6.46 10.65 19.00
C PRO A 35 -5.46 10.22 20.10
N GLN A 36 -5.69 9.04 20.71
CA GLN A 36 -4.80 8.39 21.67
C GLN A 36 -3.80 7.43 21.00
N ASN A 37 -3.96 7.15 19.70
CA ASN A 37 -2.96 6.40 18.93
C ASN A 37 -1.63 7.17 18.90
N SER A 38 -0.54 6.42 18.76
CA SER A 38 0.77 7.04 18.62
C SER A 38 0.81 7.95 17.38
N THR A 39 1.62 9.00 17.43
CA THR A 39 1.83 9.90 16.29
C THR A 39 2.22 9.15 15.02
N SER A 40 2.99 8.06 15.16
CA SER A 40 3.38 7.17 14.05
C SER A 40 2.19 6.49 13.39
N GLU A 41 1.17 6.06 14.14
CA GLU A 41 0.00 5.38 13.58
C GLU A 41 -0.93 6.37 12.85
N ILE A 42 -1.10 7.56 13.41
CA ILE A 42 -1.87 8.65 12.78
C ILE A 42 -1.18 9.08 11.47
N TYR A 43 0.14 9.25 11.51
CA TYR A 43 0.95 9.57 10.34
C TYR A 43 0.82 8.47 9.28
N ALA A 44 1.05 7.21 9.66
CA ALA A 44 0.95 6.06 8.75
C ALA A 44 -0.42 5.95 8.08
N THR A 45 -1.49 6.07 8.87
CA THR A 45 -2.86 6.02 8.34
C THR A 45 -3.09 7.13 7.34
N THR A 46 -2.61 8.35 7.64
CA THR A 46 -2.68 9.47 6.70
C THR A 46 -1.96 9.16 5.39
N ILE A 47 -0.76 8.58 5.45
CA ILE A 47 0.02 8.17 4.28
C ILE A 47 -0.71 7.10 3.44
N HIS A 48 -1.30 6.07 4.07
CA HIS A 48 -2.06 5.02 3.37
C HIS A 48 -3.17 5.62 2.49
N GLU A 49 -3.91 6.56 3.06
CA GLU A 49 -5.00 7.23 2.34
C GLU A 49 -4.52 8.20 1.26
N LEU A 50 -3.37 8.85 1.49
CA LEU A 50 -2.73 9.68 0.48
C LEU A 50 -2.24 8.83 -0.71
N ALA A 51 -1.75 7.62 -0.46
CA ALA A 51 -1.32 6.69 -1.50
C ALA A 51 -2.48 6.28 -2.40
N HIS A 52 -3.63 5.94 -1.80
CA HIS A 52 -4.88 5.69 -2.52
C HIS A 52 -5.27 6.90 -3.36
N ALA A 53 -5.29 8.10 -2.77
CA ALA A 53 -5.63 9.32 -3.48
C ALA A 53 -4.69 9.62 -4.65
N SER A 54 -3.38 9.47 -4.47
CA SER A 54 -2.37 9.68 -5.53
C SER A 54 -2.58 8.68 -6.67
N HIS A 55 -2.77 7.40 -6.34
CA HIS A 55 -3.03 6.36 -7.33
C HIS A 55 -4.28 6.66 -8.17
N TRP A 56 -5.35 7.18 -7.55
CA TRP A 56 -6.53 7.64 -8.28
C TRP A 56 -6.23 8.76 -9.28
N GLU A 57 -5.42 9.76 -8.91
CA GLU A 57 -5.07 10.86 -9.81
C GLU A 57 -4.15 10.39 -10.97
N LEU A 58 -3.25 9.42 -10.73
CA LEU A 58 -2.34 8.87 -11.74
C LEU A 58 -3.06 8.23 -12.94
N ARG A 59 -4.31 7.79 -12.78
CA ARG A 59 -5.09 7.15 -13.84
C ARG A 59 -5.82 8.11 -14.78
N LYS A 60 -5.57 9.43 -14.68
CA LYS A 60 -5.90 10.48 -15.68
C LYS A 60 -7.26 10.29 -16.39
N ASN A 61 -8.33 10.13 -15.64
CA ASN A 61 -9.69 10.00 -16.14
C ASN A 61 -10.11 8.70 -16.85
N ASN A 62 -9.30 7.63 -16.82
CA ASN A 62 -9.73 6.31 -17.32
C ASN A 62 -10.40 5.49 -16.20
N TRP A 63 -11.58 5.97 -15.79
CA TRP A 63 -12.37 5.56 -14.62
C TRP A 63 -13.20 4.29 -14.87
N ASN A 64 -12.56 3.14 -15.06
CA ASN A 64 -13.27 1.87 -14.94
C ASN A 64 -12.88 1.18 -13.62
N ASP A 65 -13.40 1.72 -12.51
CA ASP A 65 -13.17 1.21 -11.15
C ASP A 65 -13.57 -0.28 -11.00
N ASN A 66 -14.46 -0.77 -11.86
CA ASN A 66 -14.88 -2.17 -11.89
C ASN A 66 -13.79 -3.15 -12.36
N ASN A 67 -12.67 -2.66 -12.90
CA ASN A 67 -11.59 -3.50 -13.42
C ASN A 67 -10.30 -3.43 -12.58
N LEU A 68 -10.24 -2.64 -11.51
CA LEU A 68 -9.06 -2.57 -10.63
C LEU A 68 -9.24 -3.46 -9.40
N GLU A 69 -8.43 -4.50 -9.31
CA GLU A 69 -8.46 -5.41 -8.17
C GLU A 69 -8.20 -4.67 -6.86
N ARG A 70 -9.07 -4.91 -5.87
CA ARG A 70 -8.94 -4.35 -4.51
C ARG A 70 -7.56 -4.63 -3.92
N LYS A 71 -7.02 -5.81 -4.20
CA LYS A 71 -5.71 -6.24 -3.74
C LYS A 71 -4.57 -5.34 -4.23
N VAL A 72 -4.60 -4.92 -5.49
CA VAL A 72 -3.60 -3.98 -6.04
C VAL A 72 -3.68 -2.64 -5.29
N LYS A 73 -4.89 -2.11 -5.09
CA LYS A 73 -5.11 -0.85 -4.36
C LYS A 73 -4.55 -0.90 -2.94
N GLU A 74 -4.99 -1.87 -2.16
CA GLU A 74 -4.64 -1.94 -0.74
C GLU A 74 -3.18 -2.32 -0.52
N SER A 75 -2.61 -3.18 -1.35
CA SER A 75 -1.20 -3.58 -1.24
C SER A 75 -0.25 -2.44 -1.63
N TRP A 76 -0.60 -1.64 -2.65
CA TRP A 76 0.12 -0.40 -2.97
C TRP A 76 0.10 0.57 -1.79
N ALA A 77 -1.09 0.87 -1.26
CA ALA A 77 -1.22 1.80 -0.16
C ALA A 77 -0.47 1.32 1.10
N ARG A 78 -0.46 0.01 1.37
CA ARG A 78 0.27 -0.59 2.49
C ARG A 78 1.79 -0.42 2.33
N GLY A 79 2.32 -0.57 1.12
CA GLY A 79 3.72 -0.32 0.81
C GLY A 79 4.13 1.14 1.03
N VAL A 80 3.36 2.07 0.47
CA VAL A 80 3.61 3.52 0.64
C VAL A 80 3.50 3.93 2.11
N GLN A 81 2.52 3.38 2.83
CA GLN A 81 2.35 3.56 4.27
C GLN A 81 3.62 3.19 5.01
N TRP A 82 4.18 2.01 4.77
CA TRP A 82 5.42 1.59 5.40
C TRP A 82 6.60 2.50 4.99
N GLU A 83 6.84 2.65 3.69
CA GLU A 83 8.03 3.32 3.14
C GLU A 83 8.13 4.78 3.58
N LEU A 84 7.06 5.57 3.46
CA LEU A 84 7.11 6.99 3.83
C LEU A 84 7.02 7.21 5.35
N THR A 85 6.41 6.29 6.09
CA THR A 85 6.34 6.41 7.55
C THR A 85 7.67 6.07 8.19
N ARG A 86 8.39 5.03 7.73
CA ARG A 86 9.70 4.66 8.27
C ARG A 86 10.73 5.79 8.12
N MET A 87 10.61 6.65 7.10
CA MET A 87 11.45 7.84 6.93
C MET A 87 11.32 8.86 8.07
N VAL A 88 10.18 8.91 8.76
CA VAL A 88 9.91 9.82 9.88
C VAL A 88 9.99 9.08 11.22
N HIS A 89 9.56 7.81 11.24
CA HIS A 89 9.47 6.97 12.41
C HIS A 89 10.26 5.67 12.18
N ASN A 90 11.57 5.69 12.49
CA ASN A 90 12.53 4.62 12.16
C ASN A 90 12.18 3.22 12.72
N GLY A 91 11.27 3.11 13.70
CA GLY A 91 10.80 1.84 14.26
C GLY A 91 9.46 1.36 13.70
N TYR A 92 8.94 2.00 12.66
CA TYR A 92 7.62 1.70 12.12
C TYR A 92 7.62 0.45 11.24
N ARG A 93 6.86 -0.58 11.65
CA ARG A 93 6.83 -1.89 10.98
C ARG A 93 5.91 -2.00 9.77
N GLY A 94 5.08 -0.99 9.51
CA GLY A 94 3.98 -1.13 8.56
C GLY A 94 2.68 -1.58 9.22
N GLY A 95 1.59 -1.53 8.46
CA GLY A 95 0.27 -1.95 8.92
C GLY A 95 0.12 -3.47 8.99
N SER A 96 -0.96 -3.95 9.59
CA SER A 96 -1.27 -5.39 9.65
C SER A 96 -1.57 -5.97 8.27
N THR A 97 -1.14 -7.21 8.08
CA THR A 97 -1.42 -8.03 6.90
C THR A 97 -2.84 -8.60 7.00
N ILE A 98 -3.70 -8.34 6.00
CA ILE A 98 -5.09 -8.81 5.96
C ILE A 98 -5.35 -9.43 4.59
N ARG A 99 -5.04 -10.73 4.49
CA ARG A 99 -5.19 -11.49 3.24
C ARG A 99 -6.66 -11.64 2.83
N PRO A 100 -6.95 -11.67 1.53
CA PRO A 100 -6.00 -11.62 0.41
C PRO A 100 -5.67 -10.20 -0.07
N SER A 101 -6.20 -9.14 0.55
CA SER A 101 -6.19 -7.80 -0.07
C SER A 101 -5.11 -6.85 0.44
N TYR A 102 -4.84 -6.85 1.75
CA TYR A 102 -3.81 -6.01 2.36
C TYR A 102 -2.56 -6.84 2.52
N THR A 103 -1.79 -6.94 1.43
CA THR A 103 -0.52 -7.69 1.39
C THR A 103 0.66 -6.76 1.67
N GLN A 104 1.83 -7.33 1.91
CA GLN A 104 3.08 -6.60 2.08
C GLN A 104 3.98 -6.70 0.85
N VAL A 105 3.42 -7.07 -0.32
CA VAL A 105 4.21 -7.29 -1.55
C VAL A 105 5.13 -6.12 -1.89
N VAL A 106 4.72 -4.89 -1.61
CA VAL A 106 5.53 -3.69 -1.88
C VAL A 106 6.65 -3.51 -0.87
N VAL A 107 6.42 -3.91 0.39
CA VAL A 107 7.46 -3.95 1.42
C VAL A 107 8.53 -4.95 1.00
N ASP A 108 8.13 -6.20 0.74
CA ASP A 108 9.00 -7.30 0.30
C ASP A 108 9.68 -7.05 -1.07
N MET A 109 9.26 -6.04 -1.84
CA MET A 109 9.95 -5.63 -3.07
C MET A 109 11.06 -4.61 -2.82
N ILE A 110 10.96 -3.85 -1.73
CA ILE A 110 11.83 -2.71 -1.41
C ILE A 110 12.86 -3.10 -0.35
N ASP A 111 12.42 -3.84 0.66
CA ASP A 111 13.15 -4.05 1.90
C ASP A 111 14.36 -4.97 1.75
N SER A 112 15.15 -5.01 2.82
CA SER A 112 16.23 -5.98 3.00
C SER A 112 15.97 -6.83 4.24
N SER A 113 16.65 -7.96 4.37
CA SER A 113 16.52 -8.86 5.52
C SER A 113 16.83 -8.22 6.90
N ASN A 114 17.37 -7.00 6.92
CA ASN A 114 17.65 -6.23 8.13
C ASN A 114 16.57 -5.18 8.46
N ASP A 115 15.58 -4.97 7.60
CA ASP A 115 14.54 -3.98 7.81
C ASP A 115 13.49 -4.45 8.81
N PHE A 116 13.05 -3.53 9.67
CA PHE A 116 12.05 -3.81 10.68
C PHE A 116 10.65 -3.60 10.11
N ASN A 117 10.04 -4.67 9.59
CA ASN A 117 8.73 -4.61 8.94
C ASN A 117 7.81 -5.78 9.34
N ASN A 118 6.63 -5.84 8.72
CA ASN A 118 5.64 -6.92 8.82
C ASN A 118 5.56 -7.75 7.52
N GLY A 119 6.63 -7.74 6.72
CA GLY A 119 6.78 -8.45 5.45
C GLY A 119 6.68 -9.97 5.58
N SER A 120 6.95 -10.70 4.51
CA SER A 120 6.90 -12.17 4.55
C SER A 120 7.98 -12.73 5.47
N GLU A 121 7.58 -13.55 6.46
CA GLU A 121 8.55 -14.28 7.29
C GLU A 121 9.13 -15.51 6.58
N ASN A 122 8.61 -15.87 5.39
CA ASN A 122 9.13 -16.98 4.60
C ASN A 122 10.30 -16.52 3.73
N LEU A 123 11.52 -16.77 4.23
CA LEU A 123 12.79 -16.47 3.55
C LEU A 123 12.92 -17.04 2.13
N GLN A 124 12.15 -18.06 1.74
CA GLN A 124 12.19 -18.58 0.36
C GLN A 124 11.36 -17.73 -0.62
N GLU A 125 10.31 -17.09 -0.11
CA GLU A 125 9.37 -16.27 -0.89
C GLU A 125 9.67 -14.77 -0.74
N ASP A 126 10.39 -14.39 0.33
CA ASP A 126 10.92 -13.07 0.63
C ASP A 126 12.33 -12.84 0.06
N ASN A 127 12.53 -13.24 -1.22
CA ASN A 127 13.82 -13.16 -1.93
C ASN A 127 13.81 -12.09 -3.02
N VAL A 128 12.93 -11.11 -2.92
CA VAL A 128 12.90 -9.94 -3.80
C VAL A 128 13.38 -8.75 -2.98
N ASN A 129 14.16 -7.86 -3.58
CA ASN A 129 14.55 -6.59 -2.95
C ASN A 129 15.08 -5.61 -3.99
N GLY A 130 15.32 -4.37 -3.56
CA GLY A 130 16.02 -3.37 -4.36
C GLY A 130 15.16 -2.68 -5.43
N TYR A 131 13.85 -2.94 -5.47
CA TYR A 131 12.95 -2.02 -6.17
C TYR A 131 12.79 -0.74 -5.36
N SER A 132 12.76 0.39 -6.04
CA SER A 132 12.36 1.66 -5.43
C SER A 132 10.83 1.80 -5.46
N ILE A 133 10.27 2.51 -4.49
CA ILE A 133 8.85 2.85 -4.47
C ILE A 133 8.40 3.54 -5.77
N LYS A 134 9.30 4.27 -6.43
CA LYS A 134 9.01 4.94 -7.71
C LYS A 134 8.90 3.97 -8.88
N GLN A 135 9.78 2.97 -8.96
CA GLN A 135 9.67 1.91 -9.98
C GLN A 135 8.34 1.15 -9.85
N ILE A 136 7.91 0.91 -8.61
CA ILE A 136 6.64 0.25 -8.32
C ILE A 136 5.45 1.13 -8.71
N GLU A 137 5.48 2.44 -8.40
CA GLU A 137 4.45 3.42 -8.81
C GLU A 137 4.33 3.54 -10.35
N ASP A 138 5.47 3.55 -11.03
CA ASP A 138 5.56 3.81 -12.46
C ASP A 138 4.92 2.74 -13.35
N VAL A 139 4.72 1.53 -12.82
CA VAL A 139 4.00 0.45 -13.50
C VAL A 139 2.54 0.36 -13.08
N LEU A 140 2.18 0.92 -11.92
CA LEU A 140 0.81 0.88 -11.40
C LEU A 140 -0.20 1.63 -12.27
N SER A 141 0.22 2.71 -12.94
CA SER A 141 -0.68 3.47 -13.84
C SER A 141 -1.28 2.63 -14.97
N ASN A 142 -0.60 1.54 -15.35
CA ASN A 142 -0.98 0.62 -16.42
C ASN A 142 -1.38 -0.77 -15.91
N SER A 143 -1.58 -0.93 -14.60
CA SER A 143 -1.83 -2.23 -13.97
C SER A 143 -3.22 -2.25 -13.32
N SER A 144 -4.11 -3.09 -13.84
CA SER A 144 -5.47 -3.25 -13.30
C SER A 144 -5.67 -4.56 -12.51
N SER A 145 -4.81 -5.56 -12.73
CA SER A 145 -4.84 -6.85 -12.03
C SER A 145 -3.50 -7.15 -11.36
N TRP A 146 -3.52 -8.09 -10.42
CA TRP A 146 -2.31 -8.61 -9.75
C TRP A 146 -1.25 -9.07 -10.76
N ASP A 147 -1.67 -9.85 -11.77
CA ASP A 147 -0.79 -10.34 -12.82
C ASP A 147 -0.27 -9.23 -13.74
N ALA A 148 -1.11 -8.23 -14.06
CA ALA A 148 -0.68 -7.10 -14.86
C ALA A 148 0.41 -6.31 -14.13
N TRP A 149 0.26 -6.10 -12.82
CA TRP A 149 1.26 -5.41 -12.01
C TRP A 149 2.59 -6.14 -12.00
N LYS A 150 2.57 -7.44 -11.72
CA LYS A 150 3.74 -8.32 -11.75
C LYS A 150 4.47 -8.26 -13.10
N ASN A 151 3.74 -8.48 -14.18
CA ASN A 151 4.31 -8.54 -15.52
C ASN A 151 4.86 -7.18 -15.96
N ASN A 152 4.16 -6.08 -15.64
CA ASN A 152 4.64 -4.75 -15.97
C ASN A 152 5.92 -4.39 -15.22
N LEU A 153 6.07 -4.83 -13.97
CA LEU A 153 7.28 -4.63 -13.16
C LEU A 153 8.49 -5.31 -13.82
N LYS A 154 8.36 -6.61 -14.14
CA LYS A 154 9.40 -7.42 -14.81
C LYS A 154 9.73 -6.92 -16.22
N ASN A 155 8.75 -6.42 -16.95
CA ASN A 155 8.96 -5.95 -18.33
C ASN A 155 9.63 -4.57 -18.41
N LYS A 156 9.46 -3.73 -17.39
CA LYS A 156 9.91 -2.33 -17.42
C LYS A 156 11.27 -2.12 -16.75
N TYR A 157 11.59 -2.91 -15.73
CA TYR A 157 12.81 -2.74 -14.95
C TYR A 157 13.57 -4.04 -14.86
N ASN A 158 14.88 -3.96 -15.01
CA ASN A 158 15.79 -5.05 -14.67
C ASN A 158 16.14 -4.92 -13.19
N ASN A 159 15.98 -6.00 -12.43
CA ASN A 159 16.37 -6.09 -11.03
C ASN A 159 17.06 -7.44 -10.80
N GLU A 160 18.13 -7.45 -9.98
CA GLU A 160 18.91 -8.67 -9.70
C GLU A 160 18.07 -9.81 -9.11
N THR A 161 16.98 -9.47 -8.42
CA THR A 161 16.05 -10.40 -7.77
C THR A 161 14.77 -10.66 -8.57
N GLU A 162 14.66 -10.17 -9.81
CA GLU A 162 13.43 -10.26 -10.62
C GLU A 162 12.93 -11.69 -10.87
N ASN A 163 13.85 -12.68 -10.86
CA ASN A 163 13.53 -14.10 -11.01
C ASN A 163 12.63 -14.62 -9.87
N ASN A 164 12.63 -13.96 -8.71
CA ASN A 164 11.83 -14.34 -7.55
C ASN A 164 10.47 -13.61 -7.48
N VAL A 165 10.22 -12.63 -8.37
CA VAL A 165 8.99 -11.84 -8.38
C VAL A 165 7.74 -12.70 -8.59
N ASP A 166 7.84 -13.78 -9.38
CA ASP A 166 6.72 -14.72 -9.54
C ASP A 166 6.39 -15.46 -8.25
N ALA A 167 7.41 -15.93 -7.52
CA ALA A 167 7.22 -16.61 -6.23
C ALA A 167 6.60 -15.66 -5.20
N LEU A 168 7.09 -14.42 -5.14
CA LEU A 168 6.56 -13.40 -4.23
C LEU A 168 5.07 -13.10 -4.51
N PHE A 169 4.71 -12.82 -5.76
CA PHE A 169 3.31 -12.53 -6.11
C PHE A 169 2.39 -13.74 -5.89
N ASN A 170 2.91 -14.97 -6.07
CA ASN A 170 2.18 -16.20 -5.78
C ASN A 170 1.98 -16.39 -4.27
N HIS A 171 3.01 -16.13 -3.45
CA HIS A 171 2.91 -16.21 -1.99
C HIS A 171 1.81 -15.31 -1.47
N TRP A 172 1.73 -14.08 -1.98
CA TRP A 172 0.71 -13.13 -1.59
C TRP A 172 -0.64 -13.37 -2.27
N ASN A 173 -0.80 -14.40 -3.12
CA ASN A 173 -2.01 -14.60 -3.92
C ASN A 173 -3.27 -14.90 -3.09
#